data_AF-A0A1M4YK16-F1
#
_entry.id   AF-A0A1M4YK16-F1
#
_cell.length_a   1.000
_cell.length_b   1.000
_cell.length_c   1.000
_cell.angle_alpha   90.00
_cell.angle_beta   90.00
_cell.angle_gamma   90.00
#
_symmetry.space_group_name_H-M   'P 1'
#
loop_
_entity.id
_entity.type
_entity.pdbx_description
1 polymer ?
#
loop_
_entity_poly.entity_id
_entity_poly.type
_entity_poly.pdbx_seq_one_letter_code
_entity_poly.pdbx_strand_id
1 'polypeptide(L)' 'MELKDIIEDILSKIPEMYAVPLKLYYIENMSVKEIGHVLALNDSTVKWRLYQGRSLFRKLAGEQLLSGYIRIRQAV' A
#
# COMPACT_ATOMS: atom_id res chain seq x y z
N MET A 1 4.15 -19.05 -8.39
CA MET A 1 4.17 -18.05 -7.31
C MET A 1 3.05 -17.08 -7.62
N GLU A 2 2.06 -16.96 -6.75
CA GLU A 2 0.92 -16.07 -6.99
C GLU A 2 1.38 -14.61 -6.91
N LEU A 3 0.78 -13.71 -7.70
CA LEU A 3 1.13 -12.28 -7.68
C LEU A 3 0.96 -11.67 -6.27
N LYS A 4 0.00 -12.21 -5.50
CA LYS A 4 -0.23 -11.84 -4.11
C LYS A 4 0.99 -12.11 -3.22
N ASP A 5 1.66 -13.26 -3.39
CA ASP A 5 2.81 -13.65 -2.57
C ASP A 5 4.01 -12.73 -2.83
N ILE A 6 4.21 -12.32 -4.09
CA ILE A 6 5.24 -11.34 -4.47
C ILE A 6 4.99 -10.00 -3.74
N ILE A 7 3.74 -9.55 -3.71
CA ILE A 7 3.38 -8.28 -3.08
C ILE A 7 3.56 -8.33 -1.57
N GLU A 8 3.14 -9.41 -0.92
CA GLU A 8 3.34 -9.58 0.53
C GLU A 8 4.84 -9.66 0.88
N ASP A 9 5.66 -10.35 0.09
CA ASP A 9 7.13 -10.37 0.28
C ASP A 9 7.74 -8.96 0.15
N ILE A 10 7.29 -8.17 -0.83
CA ILE A 10 7.77 -6.79 -1.00
C ILE A 10 7.31 -5.90 0.17
N LEU A 11 6.04 -5.99 0.58
CA LEU A 11 5.50 -5.23 1.70
C LEU A 11 6.23 -5.57 3.01
N SER A 12 6.66 -6.83 3.20
CA SER A 12 7.41 -7.26 4.37
C SER A 12 8.78 -6.57 4.52
N LYS A 13 9.34 -6.08 3.40
CA LYS A 13 10.62 -5.35 3.36
C LYS A 13 10.46 -3.85 3.60
N ILE A 14 9.23 -3.35 3.64
CA ILE A 14 8.92 -1.94 3.90
C ILE A 14 8.66 -1.77 5.40
N PRO A 15 9.16 -0.69 6.04
CA PRO A 15 8.83 -0.39 7.43
C PRO A 15 7.32 -0.37 7.66
N GLU A 16 6.88 -1.00 8.74
CA GLU A 16 5.46 -1.26 9.04
C GLU A 16 4.60 0.01 8.98
N MET A 17 5.13 1.14 9.47
CA MET A 17 4.47 2.44 9.43
C MET A 17 4.04 2.90 8.02
N TYR A 18 4.67 2.37 6.96
CA TYR A 18 4.33 2.63 5.57
C TYR A 18 3.64 1.44 4.90
N ALA A 19 4.01 0.21 5.25
CA ALA A 19 3.41 -1.01 4.69
C ALA A 19 1.94 -1.17 5.10
N VAL A 20 1.61 -0.89 6.37
CA VAL A 20 0.24 -1.03 6.90
C VAL A 20 -0.74 -0.12 6.15
N PRO A 21 -0.51 1.19 6.00
CA PRO A 21 -1.38 2.04 5.19
C PRO A 21 -1.54 1.55 3.74
N LEU A 22 -0.48 1.02 3.10
CA LEU A 22 -0.58 0.46 1.76
C LEU A 22 -1.52 -0.76 1.71
N LYS A 23 -1.40 -1.67 2.67
CA LYS A 23 -2.26 -2.86 2.76
C LYS A 23 -3.71 -2.46 2.95
N LEU A 24 -3.99 -1.59 3.92
CA LEU A 24 -5.35 -1.09 4.16
C LEU A 24 -5.93 -0.39 2.92
N TYR A 25 -5.13 0.41 2.22
CA TYR A 25 -5.63 1.16 1.05
C TYR A 25 -5.84 0.27 -0.17
N TYR A 26 -4.88 -0.58 -0.52
CA TYR A 26 -4.88 -1.32 -1.81
C TYR A 26 -5.39 -2.75 -1.72
N ILE A 27 -5.39 -3.36 -0.53
CA ILE A 27 -5.87 -4.72 -0.33
C ILE A 27 -7.24 -4.69 0.33
N GLU A 28 -7.42 -3.87 1.38
CA GLU A 28 -8.70 -3.75 2.10
C GLU A 28 -9.63 -2.67 1.53
N ASN A 29 -9.21 -1.96 0.46
CA ASN A 29 -9.97 -0.88 -0.19
C ASN A 29 -10.45 0.23 0.75
N MET A 30 -9.74 0.47 1.86
CA MET A 30 -10.08 1.53 2.79
C MET A 30 -9.70 2.91 2.25
N SER A 31 -10.58 3.88 2.47
CA SER A 31 -10.31 5.29 2.19
C SER A 31 -9.28 5.87 3.17
N VAL A 32 -8.67 7.00 2.80
CA VAL A 32 -7.73 7.74 3.67
C VAL A 32 -8.35 8.07 5.03
N LYS A 33 -9.64 8.43 5.06
CA LYS A 33 -10.36 8.74 6.31
C LYS A 33 -10.51 7.50 7.19
N GLU A 34 -10.92 6.37 6.63
CA GLU A 34 -11.08 5.12 7.39
C GLU A 34 -9.73 4.65 7.94
N ILE A 35 -8.67 4.74 7.13
CA ILE A 35 -7.31 4.44 7.58
C ILE A 35 -6.88 5.37 8.71
N GLY A 36 -7.21 6.67 8.62
CA GLY A 36 -6.94 7.65 9.66
C GLY A 36 -7.62 7.27 10.98
N HIS A 37 -8.91 6.88 10.93
CA HIS A 37 -9.62 6.41 12.11
C HIS A 37 -9.02 5.13 12.70
N VAL A 38 -8.72 4.12 11.86
CA VAL A 38 -8.18 2.83 12.32
C VAL A 38 -6.79 2.95 12.92
N LEU A 39 -5.94 3.81 12.35
CA LEU A 39 -4.56 3.99 12.82
C LEU A 39 -4.41 5.13 13.85
N ALA A 40 -5.51 5.81 14.21
CA ALA A 40 -5.51 7.01 15.03
C ALA A 40 -4.55 8.10 14.49
N LEU A 41 -4.62 8.36 13.18
CA LEU A 41 -3.81 9.35 12.46
C LEU A 41 -4.70 10.37 11.75
N ASN A 42 -4.17 11.57 11.53
CA ASN A 42 -4.82 12.52 10.64
C ASN A 42 -4.61 12.17 9.16
N ASP A 43 -5.52 12.64 8.30
CA ASP A 43 -5.50 12.40 6.85
C ASP A 43 -4.17 12.79 6.19
N SER A 44 -3.53 13.87 6.64
CA SER A 44 -2.25 14.34 6.09
C SER A 44 -1.12 13.33 6.36
N THR A 45 -1.05 12.79 7.58
CA THR A 45 -0.10 11.75 7.96
C THR A 45 -0.37 10.45 7.21
N VAL A 46 -1.63 10.06 7.02
CA VAL A 46 -1.98 8.89 6.22
C VAL A 46 -1.53 9.06 4.76
N LYS A 47 -1.84 10.20 4.14
CA LYS A 47 -1.41 10.52 2.76
C LYS A 47 0.10 10.50 2.62
N TRP A 48 0.83 11.08 3.59
CA TRP A 48 2.29 11.08 3.58
C TRP A 48 2.86 9.66 3.73
N ARG A 49 2.33 8.85 4.64
CA ARG A 49 2.75 7.45 4.81
C ARG A 49 2.47 6.61 3.57
N LEU A 50 1.32 6.79 2.94
CA LEU A 50 0.98 6.16 1.66
C LEU A 50 1.97 6.59 0.55
N TYR A 51 2.33 7.87 0.51
CA TYR A 51 3.31 8.37 -0.46
C TYR A 51 4.69 7.74 -0.25
N GLN A 52 5.20 7.74 0.99
CA GLN A 52 6.48 7.11 1.32
C GLN A 52 6.46 5.61 1.05
N GLY A 53 5.38 4.93 1.45
CA GLY A 53 5.18 3.51 1.17
C GLY A 53 5.23 3.20 -0.32
N ARG A 54 4.52 3.97 -1.16
CA ARG A 54 4.58 3.81 -2.62
C ARG A 54 5.99 4.00 -3.17
N SER A 55 6.73 4.99 -2.67
CA SER A 55 8.11 5.24 -3.08
C SER A 55 9.01 4.04 -2.75
N LEU A 56 8.91 3.50 -1.53
CA LEU A 56 9.67 2.31 -1.11
C LEU A 56 9.26 1.07 -1.89
N PHE A 57 7.97 0.85 -2.08
CA PHE A 57 7.46 -0.27 -2.87
C PHE A 57 8.00 -0.22 -4.30
N ARG A 58 7.96 0.95 -4.96
CA ARG A 58 8.50 1.11 -6.32
C ARG A 58 10.00 0.80 -6.41
N LYS A 59 10.78 1.19 -5.40
CA LYS A 59 12.22 0.88 -5.33
C LYS A 59 12.51 -0.61 -5.23
N LEU A 60 11.66 -1.36 -4.52
CA LEU A 60 11.83 -2.80 -4.31
C LEU A 60 11.23 -3.64 -5.44
N ALA A 61 10.07 -3.23 -5.98
CA ALA A 61 9.26 -3.99 -6.93
C ALA A 61 9.50 -3.65 -8.41
N GLY A 62 10.03 -2.44 -8.67
CA GLY A 62 9.91 -1.77 -9.97
C GLY A 62 8.56 -1.05 -10.15
N GLU A 63 8.56 0.05 -10.91
CA GLU A 63 7.38 0.95 -11.03
C GLU A 63 6.11 0.30 -11.60
N GLN A 64 6.28 -0.74 -12.43
CA GLN A 64 5.16 -1.37 -13.15
C GLN A 64 4.33 -2.32 -12.28
N LEU A 65 4.93 -2.95 -11.25
CA LEU A 65 4.28 -4.01 -10.48
C LEU A 65 3.11 -3.46 -9.64
N LEU A 66 3.33 -2.37 -8.90
CA LEU A 66 2.30 -1.77 -8.05
C LEU A 66 1.13 -1.24 -8.88
N SER A 67 1.45 -0.55 -9.98
CA SER A 67 0.47 0.03 -10.89
C SER A 67 -0.38 -1.06 -11.56
N GLY A 68 0.25 -2.17 -11.97
CA GLY A 68 -0.45 -3.32 -12.55
C GLY A 68 -1.39 -4.00 -11.55
N TYR A 69 -0.94 -4.24 -10.32
CA TYR A 69 -1.77 -4.87 -9.29
C TYR A 69 -3.02 -4.06 -8.95
N ILE A 70 -2.86 -2.74 -8.77
CA ILE A 70 -3.98 -1.83 -8.46
C ILE A 70 -5.01 -1.87 -9.59
N ARG A 71 -4.55 -1.79 -10.84
CA ARG A 71 -5.42 -1.82 -12.02
C ARG A 71 -6.20 -3.14 -12.10
N ILE A 72 -5.56 -4.27 -11.83
CA ILE A 72 -6.22 -5.58 -11.87
C ILE A 72 -7.27 -5.71 -10.76
N ARG A 73 -6.93 -5.28 -9.53
CA ARG A 73 -7.82 -5.40 -8.36
C ARG A 73 -9.06 -4.49 -8.41
N GLN A 74 -8.97 -3.34 -9.06
CA GLN A 74 -10.09 -2.39 -9.16
C GLN A 74 -10.88 -2.48 -10.48
N ALA A 75 -10.52 -3.42 -11.36
CA ALA A 75 -11.20 -3.65 -12.64
C ALA A 75 -12.32 -4.72 -12.57
N VAL A 76 -12.77 -5.09 -11.37
CA VAL A 76 -13.83 -6.09 -11.12
C VAL A 76 -15.00 -5.43 -10.41
#